data_AF-A0A5J6KN32-F1
#
_entry.id   AF-A0A5J6KN32-F1
#
_cell.length_a   1.000
_cell.length_b   1.000
_cell.length_c   1.000
_cell.angle_alpha   90.00
_cell.angle_beta   90.00
_cell.angle_gamma   90.00
#
_symmetry.space_group_name_H-M   'P 1'
#
loop_
_entity.id
_entity.type
_entity.pdbx_description
1 polymer ?
#
loop_
_entity_poly.entity_id
_entity_poly.type
_entity_poly.pdbx_seq_one_letter_code
_entity_poly.pdbx_strand_id
1 'polypeptide(L)'
;FGSLLGICLATQILTGLLLAAHYTADTSLAFSSVANMCRNVQYGWLIRNLHANGASFFFICIYLHIARGFYYGSYLHKETWNTGIILLLTLMATAFVGYVLPWGQMSFWGATVITNLFSAIPYIGHTLVEWAWGGFSVDNPTLTRFFTLHFLLPFMITGLVLIHLTFLHESGSNNPLGIPSNCDKIPFHPYFSLKDLLGFTIMLFLLTTLALFSPNLLGDPENFTPANPLVTPPHIKPEWYFLFAYAILR
;
A
#
# COMPACT_ATOMS: atom_id res chain seq x y z
N PHE A 1 16.38 -3.42 0.92
CA PHE A 1 15.00 -2.89 1.07
C PHE A 1 14.62 -1.88 0.00
N GLY A 2 15.45 -0.88 -0.37
CA GLY A 2 15.09 0.05 -1.47
C GLY A 2 14.78 -0.67 -2.78
N SER A 3 15.64 -1.59 -3.21
CA SER A 3 15.40 -2.50 -4.34
C SER A 3 14.13 -3.34 -4.16
N LEU A 4 13.90 -3.90 -2.96
CA LEU A 4 12.69 -4.68 -2.65
C LEU A 4 11.40 -3.84 -2.78
N LEU A 5 11.42 -2.57 -2.36
CA LEU A 5 10.30 -1.64 -2.56
C LEU A 5 10.04 -1.41 -4.05
N GLY A 6 11.09 -1.31 -4.87
CA GLY A 6 10.96 -1.22 -6.33
C GLY A 6 10.24 -2.43 -6.94
N ILE A 7 10.63 -3.65 -6.56
CA ILE A 7 9.96 -4.86 -7.07
C ILE A 7 8.54 -4.99 -6.52
N CYS A 8 8.27 -4.64 -5.26
CA CYS A 8 6.91 -4.59 -4.71
C CYS A 8 6.03 -3.63 -5.51
N LEU A 9 6.51 -2.41 -5.81
CA LEU A 9 5.76 -1.45 -6.62
C LEU A 9 5.45 -2.00 -8.02
N ALA A 10 6.44 -2.59 -8.69
CA ALA A 10 6.23 -3.21 -10.00
C ALA A 10 5.22 -4.37 -9.95
N THR A 11 5.31 -5.24 -8.93
CA THR A 11 4.35 -6.32 -8.71
C THR A 11 2.94 -5.79 -8.46
N GLN A 12 2.78 -4.75 -7.63
CA GLN A 12 1.48 -4.14 -7.36
C GLN A 12 0.86 -3.49 -8.60
N ILE A 13 1.65 -2.78 -9.40
CA ILE A 13 1.17 -2.18 -10.67
C ILE A 13 0.74 -3.29 -11.64
N LEU A 14 1.57 -4.30 -11.86
CA LEU A 14 1.27 -5.38 -12.80
C LEU A 14 0.01 -6.16 -12.38
N THR A 15 -0.03 -6.64 -11.14
CA THR A 15 -1.20 -7.35 -10.63
C THR A 15 -2.42 -6.44 -10.59
N GLY A 16 -2.28 -5.19 -10.16
CA GLY A 16 -3.36 -4.22 -10.10
C GLY A 16 -3.99 -3.92 -11.45
N LEU A 17 -3.19 -3.76 -12.51
CA LEU A 17 -3.68 -3.59 -13.88
C LEU A 17 -4.48 -4.81 -14.36
N LEU A 18 -4.00 -6.02 -14.07
CA LEU A 18 -4.70 -7.26 -14.40
C LEU A 18 -6.03 -7.40 -13.64
N LEU A 19 -6.06 -7.01 -12.35
CA LEU A 19 -7.31 -6.99 -11.57
C LEU A 19 -8.28 -5.92 -12.09
N ALA A 20 -7.77 -4.73 -12.42
CA ALA A 20 -8.58 -3.61 -12.91
C ALA A 20 -9.32 -3.96 -14.21
N ALA A 21 -8.75 -4.80 -15.07
CA ALA A 21 -9.38 -5.26 -16.31
C ALA A 21 -10.65 -6.12 -16.09
N HIS A 22 -10.86 -6.63 -14.86
CA HIS A 22 -12.01 -7.48 -14.50
C HIS A 22 -12.85 -6.91 -13.34
N TYR A 23 -12.46 -5.76 -12.79
CA TYR A 23 -13.15 -5.11 -11.67
C TYR A 23 -14.23 -4.14 -12.18
N THR A 24 -15.32 -3.99 -11.43
CA THR A 24 -16.38 -3.00 -11.71
C THR A 24 -16.61 -2.11 -10.50
N ALA A 25 -16.35 -0.81 -10.66
CA ALA A 25 -16.51 0.19 -9.60
C ALA A 25 -17.98 0.65 -9.48
N ASP A 26 -18.88 -0.26 -9.13
CA ASP A 26 -20.26 0.06 -8.77
C ASP A 26 -20.63 -0.71 -7.49
N THR A 27 -21.26 -0.08 -6.51
CA THR A 27 -21.55 -0.70 -5.21
C THR A 27 -22.38 -1.99 -5.30
N SER A 28 -23.23 -2.13 -6.33
CA SER A 28 -24.02 -3.33 -6.56
C SER A 28 -23.19 -4.48 -7.17
N LEU A 29 -22.04 -4.18 -7.76
CA LEU A 29 -21.20 -5.12 -8.51
C LEU A 29 -19.78 -5.30 -7.96
N ALA A 30 -19.28 -4.41 -7.11
CA ALA A 30 -17.87 -4.39 -6.73
C ALA A 30 -17.45 -5.68 -6.02
N PHE A 31 -18.19 -6.07 -4.97
CA PHE A 31 -17.95 -7.31 -4.25
C PHE A 31 -18.08 -8.55 -5.16
N SER A 32 -19.13 -8.59 -5.99
CA SER A 32 -19.37 -9.73 -6.89
C SER A 32 -18.35 -9.80 -8.04
N SER A 33 -17.83 -8.67 -8.52
CA SER A 33 -16.78 -8.62 -9.55
C SER A 33 -15.45 -9.20 -9.02
N VAL A 34 -15.07 -8.89 -7.78
CA VAL A 34 -13.90 -9.48 -7.12
C VAL A 34 -14.11 -10.98 -6.90
N ALA A 35 -15.30 -11.41 -6.47
CA ALA A 35 -15.64 -12.82 -6.33
C ALA A 35 -15.61 -13.56 -7.67
N ASN A 36 -16.17 -12.97 -8.73
CA ASN A 36 -16.16 -13.49 -10.10
C ASN A 36 -14.72 -13.66 -10.61
N MET A 37 -13.86 -12.66 -10.38
CA MET A 37 -12.46 -12.71 -10.76
C MET A 37 -11.72 -13.87 -10.08
N CYS A 38 -11.95 -14.09 -8.78
CA CYS A 38 -11.31 -15.21 -8.08
C CYS A 38 -11.81 -16.58 -8.55
N ARG A 39 -13.06 -16.69 -9.04
CA ARG A 39 -13.71 -17.96 -9.37
C ARG A 39 -13.65 -18.34 -10.84
N ASN A 40 -13.73 -17.36 -11.73
CA ASN A 40 -13.99 -17.58 -13.16
C ASN A 40 -12.86 -17.09 -14.07
N VAL A 41 -12.03 -16.14 -13.64
CA VAL A 41 -10.87 -15.69 -14.42
C VAL A 41 -9.72 -16.65 -14.21
N GLN A 42 -9.08 -17.09 -15.30
CA GLN A 42 -7.93 -17.99 -15.25
C GLN A 42 -6.80 -17.36 -14.41
N TYR A 43 -6.37 -18.07 -13.36
CA TYR A 43 -5.42 -17.58 -12.36
C TYR A 43 -5.85 -16.29 -11.61
N GLY A 44 -7.11 -15.87 -11.71
CA GLY A 44 -7.60 -14.64 -11.07
C GLY A 44 -7.46 -14.68 -9.55
N TRP A 45 -7.69 -15.84 -8.92
CA TRP A 45 -7.45 -16.04 -7.49
C TRP A 45 -5.98 -15.80 -7.09
N LEU A 46 -5.03 -16.25 -7.93
CA LEU A 46 -3.60 -16.10 -7.67
C LEU A 46 -3.19 -14.64 -7.81
N ILE A 47 -3.62 -13.97 -8.88
CA ILE A 47 -3.35 -12.54 -9.10
C ILE A 47 -3.92 -11.71 -7.94
N ARG A 48 -5.15 -11.99 -7.51
CA ARG A 48 -5.80 -11.30 -6.37
C ARG A 48 -5.03 -11.54 -5.08
N ASN A 49 -4.62 -12.78 -4.80
CA ASN A 49 -3.88 -13.11 -3.58
C ASN A 49 -2.48 -12.51 -3.59
N LEU A 50 -1.79 -12.48 -4.74
CA LEU A 50 -0.51 -11.81 -4.90
C LEU A 50 -0.64 -10.30 -4.67
N HIS A 51 -1.70 -9.66 -5.18
CA HIS A 51 -1.92 -8.23 -5.00
C HIS A 51 -2.23 -7.86 -3.53
N ALA A 52 -3.09 -8.65 -2.88
CA ALA A 52 -3.47 -8.42 -1.48
C ALA A 52 -2.30 -8.66 -0.51
N ASN A 53 -1.60 -9.80 -0.65
CA ASN A 53 -0.45 -10.10 0.20
C ASN A 53 0.78 -9.25 -0.19
N GLY A 54 0.91 -8.87 -1.46
CA GLY A 54 1.95 -7.97 -1.96
C GLY A 54 1.89 -6.59 -1.31
N ALA A 55 0.69 -6.07 -1.04
CA ALA A 55 0.53 -4.84 -0.25
C ALA A 55 1.12 -4.98 1.17
N SER A 56 0.90 -6.12 1.84
CA SER A 56 1.51 -6.39 3.15
C SER A 56 3.04 -6.47 3.06
N PHE A 57 3.59 -7.15 2.06
CA PHE A 57 5.05 -7.17 1.83
C PHE A 57 5.62 -5.79 1.55
N PHE A 58 4.85 -4.92 0.89
CA PHE A 58 5.25 -3.55 0.64
C PHE A 58 5.41 -2.76 1.95
N PHE A 59 4.47 -2.91 2.90
CA PHE A 59 4.58 -2.30 4.23
C PHE A 59 5.66 -2.94 5.11
N ILE A 60 5.86 -4.25 5.06
CA ILE A 60 7.00 -4.89 5.73
C ILE A 60 8.31 -4.28 5.23
N CYS A 61 8.49 -4.19 3.91
CA CYS A 61 9.68 -3.61 3.31
C CYS A 61 9.85 -2.14 3.65
N ILE A 62 8.78 -1.33 3.68
CA ILE A 62 8.90 0.10 3.95
C ILE A 62 9.24 0.37 5.41
N TYR A 63 8.67 -0.38 6.36
CA TYR A 63 9.03 -0.25 7.77
C TYR A 63 10.46 -0.67 8.04
N LEU A 64 10.95 -1.76 7.43
CA LEU A 64 12.37 -2.14 7.52
C LEU A 64 13.28 -1.10 6.85
N HIS A 65 12.84 -0.49 5.74
CA HIS A 65 13.58 0.57 5.08
C HIS A 65 13.72 1.82 5.97
N ILE A 66 12.63 2.23 6.62
CA ILE A 66 12.58 3.36 7.55
C ILE A 66 13.41 3.07 8.80
N ALA A 67 13.25 1.88 9.40
CA ALA A 67 14.01 1.46 10.58
C ALA A 67 15.53 1.47 10.32
N ARG A 68 15.95 0.96 9.15
CA ARG A 68 17.35 1.08 8.70
C ARG A 68 17.79 2.54 8.63
N GLY A 69 16.95 3.42 8.08
CA GLY A 69 17.25 4.84 7.94
C GLY A 69 17.43 5.56 9.29
N PHE A 70 16.63 5.22 10.29
CA PHE A 70 16.83 5.70 11.66
C PHE A 70 18.10 5.13 12.28
N TYR A 71 18.27 3.81 12.25
CA TYR A 71 19.38 3.13 12.94
C TYR A 71 20.76 3.60 12.46
N TYR A 72 20.93 3.81 11.16
CA TYR A 72 22.20 4.24 10.58
C TYR A 72 22.31 5.76 10.34
N GLY A 73 21.35 6.56 10.82
CA GLY A 73 21.39 8.02 10.62
C GLY A 73 21.23 8.47 9.16
N SER A 74 20.64 7.65 8.29
CA SER A 74 20.42 8.02 6.88
C SER A 74 19.44 9.17 6.69
N TYR A 75 18.64 9.51 7.71
CA TYR A 75 17.77 10.70 7.70
C TYR A 75 18.55 12.03 7.58
N LEU A 76 19.87 12.02 7.78
CA LEU A 76 20.73 13.18 7.57
C LEU A 76 20.81 13.60 6.09
N HIS A 77 20.50 12.70 5.15
CA HIS A 77 20.23 13.05 3.75
C HIS A 77 18.81 13.60 3.62
N LYS A 78 18.64 14.88 3.97
CA LYS A 78 17.33 15.50 4.23
C LYS A 78 16.38 15.43 3.04
N GLU A 79 16.86 15.68 1.84
CA GLU A 79 16.07 15.69 0.61
C GLU A 79 15.56 14.26 0.29
N THR A 80 16.46 13.27 0.35
CA THR A 80 16.10 11.86 0.22
C THR A 80 15.15 11.42 1.34
N TRP A 81 15.38 11.84 2.58
CA TRP A 81 14.52 11.48 3.71
C TRP A 81 13.12 12.07 3.58
N ASN A 82 13.00 13.36 3.26
CA ASN A 82 11.72 14.04 3.12
C ASN A 82 10.91 13.49 1.94
N THR A 83 11.56 13.19 0.81
CA THR A 83 10.89 12.48 -0.29
C THR A 83 10.45 11.07 0.12
N GLY A 84 11.22 10.39 0.99
CA GLY A 84 10.83 9.12 1.61
C GLY A 84 9.56 9.22 2.47
N ILE A 85 9.39 10.31 3.22
CA ILE A 85 8.16 10.57 3.99
C ILE A 85 6.97 10.75 3.04
N ILE A 86 7.13 11.51 1.95
CA ILE A 86 6.07 11.71 0.94
C ILE A 86 5.70 10.37 0.29
N LEU A 87 6.68 9.52 -0.03
CA LEU A 87 6.48 8.17 -0.55
C LEU A 87 5.66 7.30 0.43
N LEU A 88 6.00 7.33 1.72
CA LEU A 88 5.25 6.61 2.75
C LEU A 88 3.79 7.08 2.81
N LEU A 89 3.55 8.38 2.87
CA LEU A 89 2.18 8.94 2.93
C LEU A 89 1.37 8.59 1.67
N THR A 90 1.99 8.67 0.50
CA THR A 90 1.34 8.30 -0.77
C THR A 90 1.02 6.81 -0.82
N LEU A 91 1.92 5.95 -0.33
CA LEU A 91 1.67 4.52 -0.19
C LEU A 91 0.52 4.24 0.78
N MET A 92 0.50 4.88 1.94
CA MET A 92 -0.58 4.75 2.91
C MET A 92 -1.93 5.13 2.30
N ALA A 93 -2.00 6.26 1.60
CA ALA A 93 -3.20 6.67 0.87
C ALA A 93 -3.62 5.63 -0.17
N THR A 94 -2.67 5.15 -0.99
CA THR A 94 -2.89 4.14 -2.03
C THR A 94 -3.48 2.86 -1.46
N ALA A 95 -2.88 2.32 -0.40
CA ALA A 95 -3.31 1.06 0.21
C ALA A 95 -4.68 1.20 0.88
N PHE A 96 -4.93 2.34 1.55
CA PHE A 96 -6.23 2.63 2.15
C PHE A 96 -7.34 2.65 1.10
N VAL A 97 -7.21 3.43 0.02
CA VAL A 97 -8.26 3.49 -1.01
C VAL A 97 -8.41 2.16 -1.76
N GLY A 98 -7.33 1.37 -1.89
CA GLY A 98 -7.35 0.03 -2.48
C GLY A 98 -8.12 -0.98 -1.62
N TYR A 99 -8.00 -0.89 -0.30
CA TYR A 99 -8.71 -1.76 0.63
C TYR A 99 -10.22 -1.54 0.61
N VAL A 100 -10.70 -0.39 0.14
CA VAL A 100 -12.14 -0.11 0.02
C VAL A 100 -12.77 -0.82 -1.19
N LEU A 101 -11.99 -1.10 -2.24
CA LEU A 101 -12.51 -1.59 -3.53
C LEU A 101 -13.27 -2.94 -3.48
N PRO A 102 -12.89 -3.93 -2.64
CA PRO A 102 -13.68 -5.16 -2.53
C PRO A 102 -15.10 -4.96 -1.99
N TRP A 103 -15.40 -3.79 -1.39
CA TRP A 103 -16.71 -3.44 -0.86
C TRP A 103 -17.29 -4.47 0.13
N GLY A 104 -16.43 -5.04 0.97
CA GLY A 104 -16.84 -5.85 2.12
C GLY A 104 -17.12 -5.01 3.37
N GLN A 105 -17.49 -5.67 4.48
CA GLN A 105 -17.82 -4.98 5.72
C GLN A 105 -16.67 -4.13 6.27
N MET A 106 -15.45 -4.67 6.37
CA MET A 106 -14.30 -3.91 6.86
C MET A 106 -13.87 -2.82 5.88
N SER A 107 -13.99 -3.05 4.57
CA SER A 107 -13.77 -2.03 3.54
C SER A 107 -14.68 -0.81 3.75
N PHE A 108 -15.99 -1.03 3.87
CA PHE A 108 -16.97 0.04 4.01
C PHE A 108 -16.85 0.77 5.33
N TRP A 109 -16.87 0.04 6.45
CA TRP A 109 -16.84 0.64 7.78
C TRP A 109 -15.49 1.28 8.09
N GLY A 110 -14.39 0.70 7.61
CA GLY A 110 -13.06 1.31 7.65
C GLY A 110 -13.02 2.63 6.90
N ALA A 111 -13.60 2.69 5.69
CA ALA A 111 -13.71 3.94 4.93
C ALA A 111 -14.50 5.00 5.70
N THR A 112 -15.68 4.65 6.23
CA THR A 112 -16.54 5.55 7.00
C THR A 112 -15.82 6.12 8.21
N VAL A 113 -15.21 5.28 9.05
CA VAL A 113 -14.54 5.75 10.28
C VAL A 113 -13.32 6.61 9.96
N ILE A 114 -12.44 6.16 9.05
CA ILE A 114 -11.17 6.84 8.78
C ILE A 114 -11.39 8.19 8.10
N THR A 115 -12.24 8.26 7.08
CA THR A 115 -12.49 9.52 6.38
C THR A 115 -13.25 10.52 7.25
N ASN A 116 -14.14 10.05 8.13
CA ASN A 116 -14.88 10.94 9.03
C ASN A 116 -13.99 11.59 10.11
N LEU A 117 -12.73 11.14 10.31
CA LEU A 117 -11.78 11.84 11.18
C LEU A 117 -11.51 13.28 10.73
N PHE A 118 -11.63 13.57 9.43
CA PHE A 118 -11.47 14.94 8.91
C PHE A 118 -12.61 15.88 9.34
N SER A 119 -13.75 15.37 9.82
CA SER A 119 -14.83 16.19 10.37
C SER A 119 -14.40 16.99 11.60
N ALA A 120 -13.35 16.52 12.32
CA ALA A 120 -12.81 17.21 13.49
C ALA A 120 -12.03 18.49 13.14
N ILE A 121 -11.76 18.77 11.86
CA ILE A 121 -11.10 20.02 11.44
C ILE A 121 -12.08 21.20 11.65
N PRO A 122 -11.72 22.23 12.44
CA PRO A 122 -12.60 23.36 12.69
C PRO A 122 -13.04 24.07 11.41
N TYR A 123 -14.30 24.49 11.38
CA TYR A 123 -14.97 25.26 10.30
C TYR A 123 -15.19 24.50 8.97
N ILE A 124 -14.19 23.77 8.48
CA ILE A 124 -14.22 23.15 7.14
C ILE A 124 -14.38 21.63 7.17
N GLY A 125 -14.34 20.99 8.35
CA GLY A 125 -14.26 19.53 8.47
C GLY A 125 -15.42 18.78 7.82
N HIS A 126 -16.68 19.15 8.14
CA HIS A 126 -17.85 18.51 7.54
C HIS A 126 -17.90 18.68 6.02
N THR A 127 -17.66 19.89 5.53
CA THR A 127 -17.61 20.18 4.08
C THR A 127 -16.54 19.34 3.39
N LEU A 128 -15.36 19.17 4.00
CA LEU A 128 -14.29 18.35 3.45
C LEU A 128 -14.67 16.87 3.36
N VAL A 129 -15.32 16.32 4.38
CA VAL A 129 -15.76 14.92 4.41
C VAL A 129 -16.84 14.65 3.36
N GLU A 130 -17.90 15.46 3.31
CA GLU A 130 -18.98 15.29 2.33
C GLU A 130 -18.49 15.51 0.90
N TRP A 131 -17.56 16.46 0.70
CA TRP A 131 -16.88 16.65 -0.58
C TRP A 131 -16.07 15.42 -0.97
N ALA A 132 -15.29 14.86 -0.04
CA ALA A 132 -14.47 13.66 -0.26
C ALA A 132 -15.33 12.42 -0.52
N TRP A 133 -16.51 12.29 0.08
CA TRP A 133 -17.47 11.22 -0.21
C TRP A 133 -18.23 11.43 -1.52
N GLY A 134 -18.54 12.69 -1.85
CA GLY A 134 -19.43 13.02 -2.96
C GLY A 134 -20.90 12.87 -2.61
N GLY A 135 -21.23 13.03 -1.33
CA GLY A 135 -22.55 12.77 -0.76
C GLY A 135 -22.48 12.82 0.77
N PHE A 136 -23.56 12.40 1.41
CA PHE A 136 -23.71 12.47 2.87
C PHE A 136 -23.13 11.26 3.62
N SER A 137 -22.73 10.22 2.90
CA SER A 137 -22.11 9.01 3.43
C SER A 137 -21.20 8.37 2.39
N VAL A 138 -20.38 7.43 2.82
CA VAL A 138 -19.66 6.52 1.91
C VAL A 138 -20.68 5.75 1.07
N ASP A 139 -20.65 5.91 -0.24
CA ASP A 139 -21.58 5.27 -1.19
C ASP A 139 -20.94 5.16 -2.59
N ASN A 140 -21.71 4.89 -3.65
CA ASN A 140 -21.25 4.71 -5.02
C ASN A 140 -20.35 5.84 -5.56
N PRO A 141 -20.64 7.13 -5.31
CA PRO A 141 -19.74 8.21 -5.70
C PRO A 141 -18.37 8.10 -5.03
N THR A 142 -18.29 7.56 -3.81
CA THR A 142 -17.04 7.35 -3.06
C THR A 142 -16.25 6.16 -3.61
N LEU A 143 -16.91 5.06 -3.96
CA LEU A 143 -16.25 3.88 -4.50
C LEU A 143 -15.60 4.15 -5.87
N THR A 144 -16.33 4.81 -6.76
CA THR A 144 -15.85 5.17 -8.11
C THR A 144 -14.61 6.07 -8.06
N ARG A 145 -14.61 7.12 -7.24
CA ARG A 145 -13.43 7.99 -7.07
C ARG A 145 -12.26 7.27 -6.39
N PHE A 146 -12.52 6.38 -5.43
CA PHE A 146 -11.46 5.64 -4.75
C PHE A 146 -10.79 4.66 -5.71
N PHE A 147 -11.55 4.04 -6.63
CA PHE A 147 -10.95 3.27 -7.72
C PHE A 147 -10.04 4.13 -8.60
N THR A 148 -10.50 5.30 -9.04
CA THR A 148 -9.69 6.23 -9.84
C THR A 148 -8.41 6.68 -9.10
N LEU A 149 -8.52 7.04 -7.82
CA LEU A 149 -7.36 7.41 -7.00
C LEU A 149 -6.40 6.24 -6.80
N HIS A 150 -6.92 5.06 -6.47
CA HIS A 150 -6.12 3.86 -6.29
C HIS A 150 -5.37 3.47 -7.57
N PHE A 151 -5.97 3.70 -8.74
CA PHE A 151 -5.31 3.49 -10.02
C PHE A 151 -4.21 4.52 -10.28
N LEU A 152 -4.44 5.80 -9.98
CA LEU A 152 -3.51 6.90 -10.25
C LEU A 152 -2.29 6.91 -9.32
N LEU A 153 -2.50 6.73 -8.02
CA LEU A 153 -1.48 6.92 -6.99
C LEU A 153 -0.21 6.05 -7.19
N PRO A 154 -0.29 4.77 -7.58
CA PRO A 154 0.91 3.96 -7.87
C PRO A 154 1.82 4.57 -8.94
N PHE A 155 1.28 5.22 -9.97
CA PHE A 155 2.09 5.89 -10.98
C PHE A 155 2.72 7.17 -10.46
N MET A 156 2.04 7.89 -9.56
CA MET A 156 2.65 9.02 -8.83
C MET A 156 3.79 8.54 -7.91
N ILE A 157 3.64 7.39 -7.26
CA ILE A 157 4.72 6.75 -6.49
C ILE A 157 5.92 6.47 -7.40
N THR A 158 5.73 5.94 -8.62
CA THR A 158 6.83 5.74 -9.58
C THR A 158 7.59 7.05 -9.87
N GLY A 159 6.87 8.15 -10.10
CA GLY A 159 7.51 9.47 -10.29
C GLY A 159 8.28 9.95 -9.05
N LEU A 160 7.70 9.78 -7.87
CA LEU A 160 8.35 10.13 -6.60
C LEU A 160 9.59 9.27 -6.30
N VAL A 161 9.59 7.99 -6.69
CA VAL A 161 10.75 7.09 -6.56
C VAL A 161 11.91 7.60 -7.41
N LEU A 162 11.67 8.10 -8.63
CA LEU A 162 12.72 8.70 -9.45
C LEU A 162 13.33 9.92 -8.76
N ILE A 163 12.50 10.82 -8.23
CA ILE A 163 12.97 12.00 -7.48
C ILE A 163 13.78 11.58 -6.24
N HIS A 164 13.28 10.60 -5.49
CA HIS A 164 13.95 10.08 -4.30
C HIS A 164 15.34 9.50 -4.62
N LEU A 165 15.46 8.74 -5.70
CA LEU A 165 16.73 8.18 -6.17
C LEU A 165 17.67 9.23 -6.73
N THR A 166 17.16 10.27 -7.40
CA THR A 166 17.98 11.40 -7.86
C THR A 166 18.66 12.08 -6.67
N PHE A 167 17.92 12.44 -5.62
CA PHE A 167 18.53 13.02 -4.41
C PHE A 167 19.52 12.07 -3.74
N LEU A 168 19.24 10.77 -3.72
CA LEU A 168 20.18 9.77 -3.18
C LEU A 168 21.48 9.72 -4.00
N HIS A 169 21.41 9.88 -5.32
CA HIS A 169 22.58 9.82 -6.19
C HIS A 169 23.48 11.05 -6.09
N GLU A 170 22.97 12.20 -5.63
CA GLU A 170 23.78 13.38 -5.35
C GLU A 170 24.80 13.13 -4.22
N SER A 171 24.38 12.45 -3.13
CA SER A 171 25.26 12.14 -2.00
C SER A 171 25.92 10.76 -2.07
N GLY A 172 25.33 9.84 -2.82
CA GLY A 172 25.59 8.41 -2.69
C GLY A 172 24.94 7.79 -1.44
N SER A 173 25.06 6.47 -1.31
CA SER A 173 24.50 5.73 -0.17
C SER A 173 25.33 5.88 1.11
N ASN A 174 24.64 5.93 2.25
CA ASN A 174 25.25 5.75 3.57
C ASN A 174 25.71 4.28 3.78
N ASN A 175 26.55 4.03 4.78
CA ASN A 175 27.06 2.71 5.15
C ASN A 175 26.96 2.44 6.67
N PRO A 176 27.08 1.17 7.12
CA PRO A 176 26.85 0.80 8.52
C PRO A 176 27.79 1.46 9.54
N LEU A 177 29.00 1.88 9.14
CA LEU A 177 29.97 2.52 10.03
C LEU A 177 29.71 4.02 10.20
N GLY A 178 28.86 4.64 9.38
CA GLY A 178 28.53 6.07 9.46
C GLY A 178 29.69 7.02 9.10
N ILE A 179 30.79 6.51 8.54
CA ILE A 179 31.96 7.28 8.10
C ILE A 179 32.00 7.41 6.58
N PRO A 180 32.69 8.40 5.99
CA PRO A 180 32.81 8.52 4.54
C PRO A 180 33.41 7.26 3.90
N SER A 181 32.72 6.65 2.93
CA SER A 181 33.15 5.42 2.26
C SER A 181 33.87 5.63 0.92
N ASN A 182 34.27 6.86 0.61
CA ASN A 182 34.89 7.22 -0.69
C ASN A 182 36.18 6.45 -0.98
N CYS A 183 36.92 6.04 0.04
CA CYS A 183 38.16 5.28 -0.11
C CYS A 183 37.96 3.80 -0.50
N ASP A 184 36.74 3.27 -0.39
CA ASP A 184 36.44 1.84 -0.63
C ASP A 184 35.10 1.67 -1.37
N LYS A 185 34.91 2.44 -2.45
CA LYS A 185 33.76 2.29 -3.33
C LYS A 185 34.00 1.14 -4.32
N ILE A 186 32.98 0.32 -4.49
CA ILE A 186 32.91 -0.72 -5.52
C ILE A 186 31.81 -0.39 -6.54
N PRO A 187 31.93 -0.84 -7.80
CA PRO A 187 30.85 -0.67 -8.77
C PRO A 187 29.57 -1.38 -8.33
N PHE A 188 28.41 -0.86 -8.73
CA PHE A 188 27.13 -1.49 -8.38
C PHE A 188 27.01 -2.91 -8.95
N HIS A 189 27.37 -3.07 -10.23
CA HIS A 189 27.46 -4.36 -10.90
C HIS A 189 28.90 -4.91 -10.83
N PRO A 190 29.11 -6.20 -10.49
CA PRO A 190 28.10 -7.25 -10.24
C PRO A 190 27.62 -7.34 -8.79
N TYR A 191 28.31 -6.67 -7.86
CA TYR A 191 28.19 -6.90 -6.42
C TYR A 191 26.77 -6.71 -5.87
N PHE A 192 26.22 -5.51 -6.03
CA PHE A 192 24.90 -5.18 -5.51
C PHE A 192 23.79 -5.71 -6.41
N SER A 193 24.02 -5.86 -7.73
CA SER A 193 23.06 -6.53 -8.63
C SER A 193 22.79 -7.98 -8.20
N LEU A 194 23.83 -8.77 -7.90
CA LEU A 194 23.67 -10.15 -7.46
C LEU A 194 23.05 -10.24 -6.06
N LYS A 195 23.45 -9.36 -5.15
CA LYS A 195 22.87 -9.25 -3.81
C LYS A 195 21.38 -8.90 -3.87
N ASP A 196 20.99 -7.95 -4.73
CA ASP A 196 19.60 -7.57 -4.90
C ASP A 196 18.78 -8.69 -5.52
N LEU A 197 19.35 -9.43 -6.50
CA LEU A 197 18.70 -10.62 -7.06
C LEU A 197 18.42 -11.68 -6.00
N LEU A 198 19.37 -11.94 -5.10
CA LEU A 198 19.14 -12.82 -3.94
C LEU A 198 18.05 -12.26 -3.01
N GLY A 199 18.02 -10.96 -2.79
CA GLY A 199 16.94 -10.30 -2.03
C GLY A 199 15.57 -10.52 -2.69
N PHE A 200 15.48 -10.40 -4.01
CA PHE A 200 14.25 -10.62 -4.76
C PHE A 200 13.77 -12.06 -4.66
N THR A 201 14.66 -13.05 -4.79
CA THR A 201 14.27 -14.46 -4.69
C THR A 201 13.73 -14.80 -3.30
N ILE A 202 14.36 -14.30 -2.23
CA ILE A 202 13.88 -14.49 -0.85
C ILE A 202 12.50 -13.83 -0.67
N MET A 203 12.33 -12.59 -1.10
CA MET A 203 11.06 -11.87 -0.96
C MET A 203 9.93 -12.55 -1.74
N LEU A 204 10.18 -12.92 -2.99
CA LEU A 204 9.20 -13.61 -3.84
C LEU A 204 8.85 -14.99 -3.29
N PHE A 205 9.84 -15.73 -2.76
CA PHE A 205 9.59 -17.01 -2.09
C PHE A 205 8.65 -16.86 -0.90
N LEU A 206 8.88 -15.87 -0.04
CA LEU A 206 8.01 -15.60 1.11
C LEU A 206 6.60 -15.15 0.68
N LEU A 207 6.50 -14.24 -0.29
CA LEU A 207 5.22 -13.76 -0.83
C LEU A 207 4.40 -14.90 -1.44
N THR A 208 5.02 -15.73 -2.28
CA THR A 208 4.34 -16.87 -2.92
C THR A 208 3.97 -17.95 -1.90
N THR A 209 4.82 -18.20 -0.91
CA THR A 209 4.47 -19.13 0.19
C THR A 209 3.22 -18.65 0.92
N LEU A 210 3.15 -17.36 1.27
CA LEU A 210 1.96 -16.78 1.90
C LEU A 210 0.74 -16.85 0.98
N ALA A 211 0.87 -16.40 -0.27
CA ALA A 211 -0.23 -16.33 -1.24
C ALA A 211 -0.77 -17.70 -1.67
N LEU A 212 0.03 -18.78 -1.58
CA LEU A 212 -0.37 -20.13 -1.96
C LEU A 212 -0.85 -20.97 -0.77
N PHE A 213 -0.16 -20.92 0.37
CA PHE A 213 -0.46 -21.80 1.51
C PHE A 213 -1.35 -21.14 2.58
N SER A 214 -1.29 -19.82 2.75
CA SER A 214 -2.08 -19.11 3.76
C SER A 214 -2.55 -17.73 3.27
N PRO A 215 -3.27 -17.64 2.14
CA PRO A 215 -3.55 -16.37 1.45
C PRO A 215 -4.36 -15.37 2.26
N ASN A 216 -5.10 -15.83 3.28
CA ASN A 216 -5.98 -15.01 4.10
C ASN A 216 -5.41 -14.76 5.52
N LEU A 217 -4.17 -15.18 5.81
CA LEU A 217 -3.58 -15.08 7.14
C LEU A 217 -3.53 -13.65 7.69
N LEU A 218 -3.30 -12.67 6.82
CA LEU A 218 -3.12 -11.26 7.18
C LEU A 218 -4.39 -10.41 7.01
N GLY A 219 -5.45 -10.96 6.42
CA GLY A 219 -6.70 -10.24 6.13
C GLY A 219 -7.79 -10.52 7.18
N ASP A 220 -8.77 -9.62 7.27
CA ASP A 220 -9.90 -9.80 8.19
C ASP A 220 -11.04 -10.63 7.56
N PRO A 221 -11.55 -11.67 8.25
CA PRO A 221 -12.64 -12.50 7.74
C PRO A 221 -13.95 -11.73 7.49
N GLU A 222 -14.20 -10.63 8.21
CA GLU A 222 -15.40 -9.81 8.01
C GLU A 222 -15.45 -9.19 6.60
N ASN A 223 -14.29 -9.03 5.94
CA ASN A 223 -14.25 -8.51 4.58
C ASN A 223 -14.68 -9.52 3.50
N PHE A 224 -15.04 -10.74 3.89
CA PHE A 224 -15.72 -11.72 3.03
C PHE A 224 -17.26 -11.64 3.12
N THR A 225 -17.79 -10.72 3.91
CA THR A 225 -19.22 -10.37 3.92
C THR A 225 -19.42 -9.08 3.14
N PRO A 226 -20.37 -9.00 2.19
CA PRO A 226 -20.68 -7.76 1.49
C PRO A 226 -21.02 -6.62 2.45
N ALA A 227 -20.63 -5.38 2.10
CA ALA A 227 -20.91 -4.20 2.91
C ALA A 227 -22.41 -4.05 3.19
N ASN A 228 -22.76 -3.84 4.45
CA ASN A 228 -24.11 -3.52 4.89
C ASN A 228 -24.07 -2.24 5.77
N PRO A 229 -24.57 -1.10 5.26
CA PRO A 229 -24.58 0.16 6.00
C PRO A 229 -25.40 0.13 7.30
N LEU A 230 -26.27 -0.86 7.49
CA LEU A 230 -27.13 -1.02 8.66
C LEU A 230 -26.57 -1.98 9.72
N VAL A 231 -25.45 -2.65 9.43
CA VAL A 231 -24.84 -3.65 10.33
C VAL A 231 -23.36 -3.36 10.50
N THR A 232 -23.02 -2.74 11.63
CA THR A 232 -21.66 -2.45 12.04
C THR A 232 -20.97 -3.71 12.58
N PRO A 233 -19.77 -4.08 12.09
CA PRO A 233 -18.99 -5.16 12.66
C PRO A 233 -18.64 -4.92 14.14
N PRO A 234 -18.51 -5.98 14.96
CA PRO A 234 -18.21 -5.84 16.38
C PRO A 234 -16.90 -5.07 16.67
N HIS A 235 -15.89 -5.25 15.82
CA HIS A 235 -14.55 -4.68 15.99
C HIS A 235 -14.02 -4.09 14.69
N ILE A 236 -14.45 -2.87 14.34
CA ILE A 236 -13.87 -2.14 13.21
C ILE A 236 -12.41 -1.81 13.52
N LYS A 237 -11.52 -2.21 12.62
CA LYS A 237 -10.09 -1.91 12.67
C LYS A 237 -9.55 -1.83 11.24
N PRO A 238 -8.48 -1.06 10.99
CA PRO A 238 -7.81 -1.11 9.71
C PRO A 238 -6.92 -2.35 9.58
N GLU A 239 -6.37 -2.55 8.39
CA GLU A 239 -5.36 -3.57 8.13
C GLU A 239 -4.12 -3.41 9.05
N TRP A 240 -3.39 -4.52 9.25
CA TRP A 240 -2.35 -4.64 10.27
C TRP A 240 -1.30 -3.52 10.25
N TYR A 241 -0.93 -3.06 9.06
CA TYR A 241 0.07 -2.01 8.86
C TYR A 241 -0.41 -0.63 9.34
N PHE A 242 -1.69 -0.43 9.61
CA PHE A 242 -2.19 0.81 10.23
C PHE A 242 -2.49 0.69 11.72
N LEU A 243 -2.40 -0.51 12.31
CA LEU A 243 -2.84 -0.73 13.70
C LEU A 243 -2.06 0.12 14.71
N PHE A 244 -0.77 0.37 14.48
CA PHE A 244 0.04 1.20 15.39
C PHE A 244 -0.49 2.65 15.46
N ALA A 245 -0.82 3.26 14.32
CA ALA A 245 -1.35 4.61 14.25
C ALA A 245 -2.80 4.65 14.78
N TYR A 246 -3.58 3.61 14.48
CA TYR A 246 -4.94 3.47 15.01
C TYR A 246 -4.97 3.30 16.54
N ALA A 247 -3.94 2.70 17.13
CA ALA A 247 -3.78 2.62 18.58
C ALA A 247 -3.42 3.98 19.20
N ILE A 248 -2.61 4.81 18.52
CA ILE A 248 -2.29 6.17 18.98
C ILE A 248 -3.51 7.10 18.93
N LEU A 249 -4.41 6.88 17.97
CA LEU A 249 -5.63 7.67 17.82
C LEU A 249 -6.66 7.44 18.94
N ARG A 250 -6.70 6.24 19.53
CA ARG A 250 -7.68 5.84 20.55
C ARG A 250 -7.21 6.17 21.96
#